data_AF-A0A9E0R100-F1
#
_entry.id   AF-A0A9E0R100-F1
#
_cell.length_a   1.000
_cell.length_b   1.000
_cell.length_c   1.000
_cell.angle_alpha   90.00
_cell.angle_beta   90.00
_cell.angle_gamma   90.00
#
_symmetry.space_group_name_H-M   'P 1'
#
loop_
_entity.id
_entity.type
_entity.pdbx_description
1 polymer ?
#
loop_
_entity_poly.entity_id
_entity_poly.type
_entity_poly.pdbx_seq_one_letter_code
_entity_poly.pdbx_strand_id
1 'polypeptide(L)'
;MTSLVLTVIAPDKPGLVEQLSQTIVSHGGNWLESSMSRLAGKFIGILIVSVPTNKTEALQDALQALESQGLKVVVERSQELADEPLGSSISLELIGHDKPGIVRDISHALNRFNINVERLSTELVSGSMSAEELFKAEADLTVPANVDLDDLQQSLEDIASDLMVDITLN
;
A
#
# COMPACT_ATOMS: atom_id res chain seq x y z
N MET A 1 0.19 -23.48 12.92
CA MET A 1 0.93 -22.30 12.43
C MET A 1 0.10 -21.08 12.77
N THR A 2 0.72 -19.95 13.09
CA THR A 2 0.05 -18.68 13.37
C THR A 2 0.57 -17.65 12.37
N SER A 3 -0.31 -16.84 11.79
CA SER A 3 0.06 -15.75 10.89
C SER A 3 0.20 -14.44 11.66
N LEU A 4 1.26 -13.70 11.39
CA LEU A 4 1.54 -12.38 11.96
C LEU A 4 1.65 -11.36 10.83
N VAL A 5 1.07 -10.18 11.04
CA VAL A 5 1.25 -9.00 10.20
C VAL A 5 2.27 -8.10 10.89
N LEU A 6 3.32 -7.74 10.16
CA LEU A 6 4.42 -6.91 10.63
C LEU A 6 4.36 -5.58 9.88
N THR A 7 4.29 -4.46 10.61
CA THR A 7 4.54 -3.13 10.05
C THR A 7 5.93 -2.68 10.44
N VAL A 8 6.77 -2.34 9.46
CA VAL A 8 8.18 -2.00 9.66
C VAL A 8 8.44 -0.58 9.20
N ILE A 9 9.17 0.20 10.01
CA ILE A 9 9.67 1.54 9.67
C ILE A 9 11.12 1.66 10.13
N ALA A 10 12.02 2.03 9.22
CA ALA A 10 13.44 2.24 9.53
C ALA A 10 14.06 3.36 8.66
N PRO A 11 15.16 4.01 9.08
CA PRO A 11 16.02 4.73 8.15
C PRO A 11 16.51 3.79 7.06
N ASP A 12 16.41 4.20 5.80
CA ASP A 12 16.78 3.35 4.68
C ASP A 12 18.29 3.05 4.68
N LYS A 13 18.63 1.76 4.63
CA LYS A 13 20.01 1.26 4.56
C LYS A 13 20.03 -0.15 3.96
N PRO A 14 21.11 -0.56 3.31
CA PRO A 14 21.30 -1.95 2.91
C PRO A 14 21.18 -2.93 4.09
N GLY A 15 20.61 -4.12 3.84
CA GLY A 15 20.54 -5.22 4.81
C GLY A 15 19.30 -5.28 5.70
N LEU A 16 18.35 -4.33 5.58
CA LEU A 16 17.12 -4.33 6.40
C LEU A 16 16.26 -5.58 6.16
N VAL A 17 16.03 -5.94 4.90
CA VAL A 17 15.25 -7.12 4.52
C VAL A 17 15.93 -8.40 4.98
N GLU A 18 17.25 -8.48 4.83
CA GLU A 18 18.07 -9.61 5.31
C GLU A 18 17.95 -9.77 6.83
N GLN A 19 18.08 -8.68 7.58
CA GLN A 19 17.97 -8.68 9.03
C GLN A 19 16.59 -9.17 9.52
N LEU A 20 15.51 -8.71 8.90
CA LEU A 20 14.16 -9.17 9.19
C LEU A 20 14.01 -10.65 8.87
N SER A 21 14.38 -11.05 7.64
CA SER A 21 14.29 -12.42 7.16
C SER A 21 15.06 -13.39 8.06
N GLN A 22 16.29 -13.04 8.45
CA GLN A 22 17.11 -13.84 9.36
C GLN A 22 16.46 -14.01 10.73
N THR A 23 15.86 -12.93 11.26
CA THR A 23 15.14 -12.98 12.55
C THR A 23 13.94 -13.91 12.47
N ILE A 24 13.16 -13.83 11.38
CA ILE A 24 11.98 -14.68 11.13
C ILE A 24 12.40 -16.16 11.01
N VAL A 25 13.39 -16.47 10.17
CA VAL A 25 13.89 -17.83 9.95
C VAL A 25 14.47 -18.43 11.23
N SER A 26 15.16 -17.64 12.05
CA SER A 26 15.74 -18.11 13.33
C SER A 26 14.67 -18.57 14.34
N HIS A 27 13.41 -18.17 14.15
CA HIS A 27 12.27 -18.60 14.96
C HIS A 27 11.40 -19.64 14.26
N GLY A 28 11.86 -20.18 13.12
CA GLY A 28 11.11 -21.15 12.30
C GLY A 28 9.95 -20.51 11.55
N GLY A 29 9.96 -19.19 11.39
CA GLY A 29 8.96 -18.48 10.60
C GLY A 29 9.24 -18.55 9.10
N ASN A 30 8.19 -18.36 8.30
CA ASN A 30 8.24 -18.25 6.85
C ASN A 30 7.65 -16.91 6.39
N TRP A 31 8.31 -16.29 5.42
CA TRP A 31 7.83 -15.08 4.75
C TRP A 31 6.76 -15.46 3.73
N LEU A 32 5.57 -14.87 3.83
CA LEU A 32 4.45 -15.18 2.94
C LEU A 32 4.27 -14.11 1.88
N GLU A 33 4.03 -12.87 2.33
CA GLU A 33 3.70 -11.75 1.46
C GLU A 33 4.26 -10.46 2.05
N SER A 34 4.66 -9.51 1.19
CA SER A 34 5.11 -8.21 1.65
C SER A 34 4.88 -7.12 0.61
N SER A 35 4.55 -5.93 1.10
CA SER A 35 4.59 -4.68 0.33
C SER A 35 5.56 -3.72 1.01
N MET A 36 6.56 -3.24 0.28
CA MET A 36 7.67 -2.46 0.83
C MET A 36 8.00 -1.29 -0.10
N SER A 37 8.30 -0.14 0.50
CA SER A 37 8.58 1.10 -0.20
C SER A 37 9.69 1.87 0.50
N ARG A 38 10.40 2.66 -0.31
CA ARG A 38 11.33 3.69 0.17
C ARG A 38 10.68 5.05 -0.04
N LEU A 39 10.39 5.76 1.05
CA LEU A 39 9.78 7.08 1.00
C LEU A 39 10.50 8.04 1.95
N ALA A 40 10.91 9.21 1.44
CA ALA A 40 11.62 10.24 2.22
C ALA A 40 12.83 9.72 3.03
N GLY A 41 13.62 8.81 2.44
CA GLY A 41 14.79 8.21 3.10
C GLY A 41 14.44 7.21 4.22
N LYS A 42 13.19 6.77 4.29
CA LYS A 42 12.73 5.69 5.17
C LYS A 42 12.41 4.45 4.35
N PHE A 43 12.75 3.29 4.91
CA PHE A 43 12.20 2.00 4.53
C PHE A 43 10.91 1.78 5.31
N ILE A 44 9.82 1.53 4.61
CA ILE A 44 8.49 1.27 5.17
C ILE A 44 7.94 0.01 4.53
N GLY A 45 7.35 -0.88 5.31
CA GLY A 45 6.76 -2.08 4.74
C GLY A 45 5.75 -2.76 5.64
N ILE A 46 4.86 -3.52 5.00
CA ILE A 46 3.97 -4.47 5.64
C ILE A 46 4.37 -5.88 5.17
N LEU A 47 4.35 -6.84 6.08
CA LEU A 47 4.81 -8.19 5.84
C LEU A 47 3.94 -9.20 6.59
N ILE A 48 3.46 -10.23 5.89
CA ILE A 48 2.80 -11.39 6.48
C ILE A 48 3.81 -12.51 6.65
N VAL A 49 3.95 -13.02 7.87
CA VAL A 49 4.75 -14.21 8.17
C VAL A 49 3.91 -15.29 8.82
N SER A 50 4.24 -16.55 8.56
CA SER A 50 3.72 -17.68 9.35
C SER A 50 4.79 -18.20 10.28
N VAL A 51 4.44 -18.53 11.51
CA VAL A 51 5.38 -19.05 12.52
C VAL A 51 4.72 -20.18 13.33
N PRO A 52 5.49 -21.15 13.84
CA PRO A 52 4.97 -22.11 14.81
C PRO A 52 4.33 -21.39 16.00
N THR A 53 3.14 -21.85 16.42
CA THR A 53 2.34 -21.16 17.46
C THR A 53 3.10 -21.04 18.78
N ASN A 54 3.96 -22.02 19.10
CA ASN A 54 4.83 -22.00 20.28
C ASN A 54 6.05 -21.06 20.18
N LYS A 55 6.32 -20.48 19.01
CA LYS A 55 7.43 -19.55 18.75
C LYS A 55 6.97 -18.12 18.50
N THR A 56 5.66 -17.88 18.56
CA THR A 56 5.06 -16.57 18.25
C THR A 56 5.57 -15.46 19.17
N GLU A 57 5.52 -15.67 20.49
CA GLU A 57 5.97 -14.67 21.47
C GLU A 57 7.48 -14.42 21.34
N ALA A 58 8.28 -15.47 21.20
CA ALA A 58 9.73 -15.35 21.02
C ALA A 58 10.11 -14.55 19.77
N LEU A 59 9.40 -14.78 18.65
CA LEU A 59 9.61 -14.01 17.42
C LEU A 59 9.23 -12.53 17.63
N GLN A 60 8.10 -12.27 18.29
CA GLN A 60 7.66 -10.90 18.58
C GLN A 60 8.68 -10.14 19.43
N ASP A 61 9.21 -10.76 20.49
CA ASP A 61 10.25 -10.17 21.33
C ASP A 61 11.54 -9.89 20.53
N ALA A 62 11.95 -10.83 19.66
CA ALA A 62 13.13 -10.67 18.82
C ALA A 62 12.97 -9.54 17.80
N LEU A 63 11.79 -9.40 17.19
CA LEU A 63 11.46 -8.32 16.26
C LEU A 63 11.45 -6.97 16.99
N GLN A 64 10.90 -6.91 18.20
CA GLN A 64 10.89 -5.69 19.00
C GLN A 64 12.30 -5.27 19.43
N ALA A 65 13.18 -6.24 19.70
CA ALA A 65 14.59 -5.96 20.02
C ALA A 65 15.35 -5.27 18.86
N LEU A 66 14.88 -5.40 17.61
CA LEU A 66 15.46 -4.70 16.46
C LEU A 66 15.26 -3.18 16.51
N GLU A 67 14.36 -2.68 17.37
CA GLU A 67 14.17 -1.24 17.58
C GLU A 67 15.46 -0.55 18.05
N SER A 68 16.28 -1.25 18.84
CA SER A 68 17.62 -0.80 19.25
C SER A 68 18.58 -0.54 18.08
N GLN A 69 18.29 -1.11 16.90
CA GLN A 69 19.08 -1.00 15.68
C GLN A 69 18.44 -0.05 14.65
N GLY A 70 17.39 0.67 15.07
CA GLY A 70 16.65 1.64 14.26
C GLY A 70 15.51 1.06 13.45
N LEU A 71 15.10 -0.20 13.70
CA LEU A 71 13.98 -0.85 13.02
C LEU A 71 12.77 -0.87 13.96
N LYS A 72 11.82 0.04 13.75
CA LYS A 72 10.56 -0.01 14.48
C LYS A 72 9.67 -1.08 13.83
N VAL A 73 9.28 -2.09 14.59
CA VAL A 73 8.39 -3.17 14.14
C VAL A 73 7.16 -3.20 15.02
N VAL A 74 5.98 -3.16 14.41
CA VAL A 74 4.69 -3.43 15.07
C VAL A 74 4.21 -4.80 14.61
N VAL A 75 3.85 -5.65 15.56
CA VAL A 75 3.44 -7.05 15.31
C VAL A 75 1.99 -7.21 15.70
N GLU A 76 1.17 -7.69 14.77
CA GLU A 76 -0.23 -8.03 15.01
C GLU A 76 -0.48 -9.48 14.63
N ARG A 77 -1.34 -10.17 15.39
CA ARG A 77 -1.80 -11.51 15.01
C ARG A 77 -2.87 -11.33 13.94
N SER A 78 -2.66 -11.94 12.78
CA SER A 78 -3.69 -12.02 11.76
C SER A 78 -4.85 -12.84 12.32
N GLN A 79 -6.03 -12.24 12.36
CA GLN A 79 -7.27 -13.02 12.38
C GLN A 79 -7.41 -13.64 11.00
N GLU A 80 -8.00 -14.84 10.91
CA GLU A 80 -8.27 -15.51 9.63
C GLU A 80 -8.80 -14.48 8.63
N LEU A 81 -8.11 -14.37 7.49
CA LEU A 81 -8.47 -13.45 6.41
C LEU A 81 -9.97 -13.67 6.12
N ALA A 82 -10.77 -12.65 6.36
CA ALA A 82 -12.13 -12.61 5.82
C ALA A 82 -12.01 -12.81 4.30
N ASP A 83 -12.93 -13.58 3.71
CA ASP A 83 -12.97 -13.84 2.27
C ASP A 83 -12.65 -12.56 1.49
N GLU A 84 -11.67 -12.65 0.57
CA GLU A 84 -11.32 -11.55 -0.31
C GLU A 84 -12.59 -10.98 -0.95
N PRO A 85 -12.77 -9.64 -0.99
CA PRO A 85 -13.94 -9.05 -1.58
C PRO A 85 -14.08 -9.52 -3.03
N LEU A 86 -15.17 -10.24 -3.31
CA LEU A 86 -15.56 -10.65 -4.65
C LEU A 86 -15.73 -9.39 -5.52
N GLY A 87 -14.78 -9.16 -6.42
CA GLY A 87 -14.75 -7.98 -7.27
C GLY A 87 -13.78 -8.13 -8.45
N SER A 88 -13.86 -7.20 -9.39
CA SER A 88 -12.89 -7.10 -10.48
C SER A 88 -11.79 -6.13 -10.10
N SER A 89 -10.54 -6.56 -10.23
CA SER A 89 -9.39 -5.67 -10.07
C SER A 89 -9.21 -4.81 -11.32
N ILE A 90 -9.10 -3.50 -11.13
CA ILE A 90 -8.77 -2.53 -12.19
C ILE A 90 -7.63 -1.63 -11.72
N SER A 91 -6.95 -0.99 -12.66
CA SER A 91 -5.95 0.04 -12.38
C SER A 91 -6.46 1.42 -12.75
N LEU A 92 -6.10 2.43 -11.96
CA LEU A 92 -6.35 3.84 -12.23
C LEU A 92 -5.01 4.57 -12.35
N GLU A 93 -4.83 5.28 -13.45
CA GLU A 93 -3.74 6.23 -13.63
C GLU A 93 -4.31 7.64 -13.69
N LEU A 94 -3.64 8.58 -13.02
CA LEU A 94 -3.96 9.99 -13.08
C LEU A 94 -2.70 10.80 -13.30
N ILE A 95 -2.78 11.80 -14.18
CA ILE A 95 -1.75 12.81 -14.35
C ILE A 95 -2.35 14.19 -14.56
N GLY A 96 -1.80 15.23 -13.92
CA GLY A 96 -2.24 16.59 -14.18
C GLY A 96 -1.57 17.62 -13.28
N HIS A 97 -2.08 18.84 -13.28
CA HIS A 97 -1.50 19.90 -12.46
C HIS A 97 -1.73 19.64 -10.97
N ASP A 98 -0.68 19.78 -10.16
CA ASP A 98 -0.81 19.61 -8.72
C ASP A 98 -1.72 20.69 -8.10
N LYS A 99 -2.67 20.23 -7.29
CA LYS A 99 -3.65 21.07 -6.60
C LYS A 99 -4.03 20.42 -5.26
N PRO A 100 -4.21 21.22 -4.20
CA PRO A 100 -4.76 20.71 -2.94
C PRO A 100 -6.13 20.07 -3.15
N GLY A 101 -6.28 18.80 -2.74
CA GLY A 101 -7.56 18.09 -2.75
C GLY A 101 -7.69 16.96 -3.76
N ILE A 102 -6.75 16.79 -4.71
CA ILE A 102 -6.82 15.73 -5.74
C ILE A 102 -7.07 14.35 -5.12
N VAL A 103 -6.22 13.93 -4.17
CA VAL A 103 -6.35 12.62 -3.50
C VAL A 103 -7.68 12.50 -2.75
N ARG A 104 -8.15 13.57 -2.11
CA ARG A 104 -9.43 13.58 -1.38
C ARG A 104 -10.59 13.34 -2.34
N ASP A 105 -10.63 14.06 -3.46
CA ASP A 105 -11.77 14.07 -4.36
C ASP A 105 -11.90 12.74 -5.10
N ILE A 106 -10.77 12.15 -5.53
CA ILE A 106 -10.74 10.81 -6.13
C ILE A 106 -11.12 9.75 -5.12
N SER A 107 -10.50 9.76 -3.93
CA SER A 107 -10.83 8.78 -2.88
C SER A 107 -12.30 8.86 -2.48
N HIS A 108 -12.87 10.07 -2.46
CA HIS A 108 -14.29 10.28 -2.21
C HIS A 108 -15.16 9.70 -3.34
N ALA A 109 -14.77 9.88 -4.60
CA ALA A 109 -15.46 9.26 -5.74
C ALA A 109 -15.49 7.74 -5.63
N LEU A 110 -14.31 7.12 -5.41
CA LEU A 110 -14.18 5.67 -5.25
C LEU A 110 -15.02 5.14 -4.08
N ASN A 111 -14.99 5.83 -2.94
CA ASN A 111 -15.75 5.45 -1.75
C ASN A 111 -17.28 5.53 -1.96
N ARG A 112 -17.78 6.45 -2.81
CA ARG A 112 -19.23 6.50 -3.14
C ARG A 112 -19.72 5.24 -3.83
N PHE A 113 -18.85 4.57 -4.58
CA PHE A 113 -19.12 3.29 -5.23
C PHE A 113 -18.68 2.09 -4.38
N ASN A 114 -18.21 2.33 -3.15
CA ASN A 114 -17.71 1.30 -2.24
C ASN A 114 -16.53 0.50 -2.86
N ILE A 115 -15.74 1.17 -3.70
CA ILE A 115 -14.52 0.62 -4.33
C ILE A 115 -13.40 0.68 -3.31
N ASN A 116 -12.69 -0.44 -3.14
CA ASN A 116 -11.52 -0.50 -2.28
C ASN A 116 -10.27 -0.06 -3.04
N VAL A 117 -9.35 0.61 -2.34
CA VAL A 117 -8.02 0.97 -2.86
C VAL A 117 -7.01 0.00 -2.27
N GLU A 118 -6.52 -0.93 -3.09
CA GLU A 118 -5.53 -1.94 -2.67
C GLU A 118 -4.12 -1.35 -2.59
N ARG A 119 -3.80 -0.47 -3.53
CA ARG A 119 -2.53 0.26 -3.59
C ARG A 119 -2.78 1.65 -4.13
N LEU A 120 -2.08 2.64 -3.57
CA LEU A 120 -2.01 4.00 -4.10
C LEU A 120 -0.56 4.47 -4.03
N SER A 121 -0.03 4.89 -5.17
CA SER A 121 1.28 5.51 -5.30
C SER A 121 1.10 6.89 -5.91
N THR A 122 1.72 7.90 -5.32
CA THR A 122 1.66 9.28 -5.82
C THR A 122 3.05 9.88 -5.88
N GLU A 123 3.32 10.65 -6.92
CA GLU A 123 4.59 11.36 -7.09
C GLU A 123 4.39 12.69 -7.82
N LEU A 124 5.31 13.63 -7.60
CA LEU A 124 5.45 14.82 -8.42
C LEU A 124 6.50 14.53 -9.49
N VAL A 125 6.11 14.67 -10.75
CA VAL A 125 6.98 14.43 -11.91
C VAL A 125 7.17 15.72 -12.70
N SER A 126 8.38 15.97 -13.19
CA SER A 126 8.62 17.12 -14.07
C SER A 126 7.91 16.91 -15.41
N GLY A 127 7.08 17.88 -15.81
CA GLY A 127 6.50 17.93 -17.14
C GLY A 127 7.60 18.04 -18.19
N SER A 128 7.57 17.19 -19.22
CA SER A 128 8.66 17.03 -20.20
C SER A 128 9.03 18.30 -20.98
N MET A 129 8.20 19.34 -20.94
CA MET A 129 8.38 20.57 -21.74
C MET A 129 8.28 21.89 -20.95
N SER A 130 7.57 21.94 -19.81
CA SER A 130 7.23 23.22 -19.14
C SER A 130 8.02 23.51 -17.87
N ALA A 131 8.82 22.56 -17.35
CA ALA A 131 9.41 22.61 -16.01
C ALA A 131 8.40 22.77 -14.87
N GLU A 132 7.10 22.65 -15.14
CA GLU A 132 6.05 22.57 -14.13
C GLU A 132 5.98 21.15 -13.55
N GLU A 133 5.70 21.05 -12.26
CA GLU A 133 5.48 19.77 -11.59
C GLU A 133 4.06 19.29 -11.86
N LEU A 134 3.95 18.06 -12.37
CA LEU A 134 2.70 17.36 -12.53
C LEU A 134 2.52 16.39 -11.36
N PHE A 135 1.31 16.33 -10.83
CA PHE A 135 0.90 15.30 -9.90
C PHE A 135 0.54 14.05 -10.69
N LYS A 136 1.18 12.93 -10.36
CA LYS A 136 0.86 11.61 -10.90
C LYS A 136 0.39 10.69 -9.77
N ALA A 137 -0.68 9.95 -10.02
CA ALA A 137 -1.14 8.88 -9.15
C ALA A 137 -1.38 7.58 -9.93
N GLU A 138 -1.03 6.46 -9.31
CA GLU A 138 -1.33 5.11 -9.76
C GLU A 138 -2.04 4.38 -8.63
N ALA A 139 -3.18 3.77 -8.91
CA ALA A 139 -3.93 3.00 -7.93
C ALA A 139 -4.37 1.65 -8.47
N ASP A 140 -4.26 0.63 -7.63
CA ASP A 140 -4.85 -0.70 -7.86
C ASP A 140 -6.15 -0.76 -7.04
N LEU A 141 -7.26 -1.07 -7.71
CA LEU A 141 -8.61 -0.94 -7.16
C LEU A 141 -9.36 -2.27 -7.23
N THR A 142 -10.19 -2.55 -6.22
CA THR A 142 -11.13 -3.67 -6.25
C THR A 142 -12.55 -3.13 -6.38
N VAL A 143 -13.18 -3.40 -7.54
CA VAL A 143 -14.52 -2.93 -7.86
C VAL A 143 -15.55 -4.00 -7.50
N PRO A 144 -16.53 -3.69 -6.64
CA PRO A 144 -17.63 -4.60 -6.32
C PRO A 144 -18.43 -5.00 -7.57
N ALA A 145 -18.91 -6.25 -7.62
CA ALA A 145 -19.63 -6.79 -8.78
C ALA A 145 -20.94 -6.06 -9.14
N ASN A 146 -21.45 -5.20 -8.26
CA ASN A 146 -22.67 -4.42 -8.44
C ASN A 146 -22.43 -2.98 -8.94
N VAL A 147 -21.17 -2.60 -9.19
CA VAL A 147 -20.81 -1.27 -9.72
C VAL A 147 -20.76 -1.34 -11.24
N ASP A 148 -21.42 -0.39 -11.89
CA ASP A 148 -21.28 -0.16 -13.32
C ASP A 148 -20.01 0.66 -13.59
N LEU A 149 -19.14 0.16 -14.47
CA LEU A 149 -17.89 0.82 -14.81
C LEU A 149 -18.12 2.10 -15.62
N ASP A 150 -19.20 2.19 -16.39
CA ASP A 150 -19.53 3.38 -17.18
C ASP A 150 -19.91 4.54 -16.24
N ASP A 151 -20.71 4.26 -15.19
CA ASP A 151 -21.08 5.24 -14.16
C ASP A 151 -19.85 5.71 -13.34
N LEU A 152 -18.93 4.78 -13.04
CA LEU A 152 -17.67 5.10 -12.38
C LEU A 152 -16.81 6.02 -13.25
N GLN A 153 -16.65 5.66 -14.53
CA GLN A 153 -15.87 6.44 -15.48
C GLN A 153 -16.42 7.85 -15.61
N GLN A 154 -17.74 8.01 -15.80
CA GLN A 154 -18.37 9.33 -15.88
C GLN A 154 -18.14 10.15 -14.61
N SER A 155 -18.27 9.53 -13.43
CA SER A 155 -18.03 10.24 -12.16
C SER A 155 -16.58 10.68 -11.99
N LEU A 156 -15.62 9.93 -12.53
CA LEU A 156 -14.21 10.31 -12.50
C LEU A 156 -13.89 11.38 -13.54
N GLU A 157 -14.49 11.32 -14.73
CA GLU A 157 -14.35 12.34 -15.79
C GLU A 157 -14.86 13.73 -15.33
N ASP A 158 -15.98 13.78 -14.60
CA ASP A 158 -16.51 15.02 -14.03
C ASP A 158 -15.49 15.68 -13.07
N ILE A 159 -14.86 14.86 -12.21
CA ILE A 159 -13.81 15.30 -11.29
C ILE A 159 -12.54 15.69 -12.03
N ALA A 160 -12.18 14.93 -13.07
CA ALA A 160 -11.02 15.17 -13.91
C ALA A 160 -11.09 16.56 -14.55
N SER A 161 -12.28 16.94 -15.05
CA SER A 161 -12.55 18.25 -15.63
C SER A 161 -12.37 19.38 -14.61
N ASP A 162 -12.96 19.24 -13.42
CA ASP A 162 -12.87 20.25 -12.36
C ASP A 162 -11.43 20.44 -11.86
N LEU A 163 -10.67 19.34 -11.74
CA LEU A 163 -9.30 19.36 -11.25
C LEU A 163 -8.28 19.69 -12.35
N MET A 164 -8.64 19.65 -13.63
CA MET A 164 -7.74 19.74 -14.78
C MET A 164 -6.66 18.65 -14.73
N VAL A 165 -7.11 17.41 -14.57
CA VAL A 165 -6.28 16.20 -14.59
C VAL A 165 -6.82 15.24 -15.63
N ASP A 166 -5.97 14.37 -16.16
CA ASP A 166 -6.35 13.24 -16.98
C ASP A 166 -6.45 11.99 -16.11
N ILE A 167 -7.51 11.20 -16.27
CA ILE A 167 -7.74 9.94 -15.55
C ILE A 167 -7.96 8.82 -16.57
N THR A 168 -7.25 7.70 -16.39
CA THR A 168 -7.37 6.49 -17.22
C THR A 168 -7.67 5.30 -16.31
N LEU A 169 -8.62 4.45 -16.72
CA LEU A 169 -8.90 3.16 -16.09
C LEU A 169 -8.44 2.03 -17.04
N ASN A 170 -7.69 1.05 -16.54
CA ASN A 170 -7.28 -0.15 -17.29
C ASN A 170 -7.67 -1.44 -16.60
#